data_AF-A0A661MCW9-F1
#
_entry.id   AF-A0A661MCW9-F1
#
_cell.length_a   1.000
_cell.length_b   1.000
_cell.length_c   1.000
_cell.angle_alpha   90.00
_cell.angle_beta   90.00
_cell.angle_gamma   90.00
#
_symmetry.space_group_name_H-M   'P 1'
#
loop_
_entity.id
_entity.type
_entity.pdbx_description
1 polymer ?
#
loop_
_entity_poly.entity_id
_entity_poly.type
_entity_poly.pdbx_seq_one_letter_code
_entity_poly.pdbx_strand_id
1 'polypeptide(L)'
;MLDQIRDIWAVLFLEDQLGKLREEHLRRCIEGPQPDESFLQTGEERIIQDVKNEFYNEKMRDVVKPDDAQSLSDEEDYEKRSQKLMEAAILMTHKKLLSIPYVGDPNYKKHGTD
;
A
#
# COMPACT_ATOMS: atom_id res chain seq x y z
N MET A 1 3.90 1.23 23.34
CA MET A 1 2.94 2.28 22.94
C MET A 1 3.45 3.07 21.73
N LEU A 2 4.70 3.55 21.73
CA LEU A 2 5.29 4.25 20.56
C LEU A 2 5.38 3.36 19.31
N ASP A 3 5.70 2.09 19.50
CA ASP A 3 5.65 1.04 18.49
C ASP A 3 4.27 0.91 17.83
N GLN A 4 3.18 0.95 18.61
CA GLN A 4 1.80 0.89 18.08
C GLN A 4 1.43 2.18 17.32
N ILE A 5 1.93 3.32 17.78
CA ILE A 5 1.72 4.60 17.09
C ILE A 5 2.40 4.57 15.73
N ARG A 6 3.69 4.21 15.68
CA ARG A 6 4.44 4.01 14.42
C ARG A 6 3.70 3.10 13.46
N ASP A 7 3.16 1.99 13.96
CA ASP A 7 2.42 1.04 13.13
C ASP A 7 1.17 1.64 12.49
N ILE A 8 0.41 2.42 13.25
CA ILE A 8 -0.75 3.16 12.72
C ILE A 8 -0.31 4.15 11.65
N TRP A 9 0.78 4.89 11.89
CA TRP A 9 1.32 5.84 10.90
C TRP A 9 1.78 5.15 9.62
N ALA A 10 2.46 4.01 9.72
CA ALA A 10 2.89 3.22 8.58
C ALA A 10 1.69 2.72 7.75
N VAL A 11 0.60 2.32 8.41
CA VAL A 11 -0.65 1.94 7.73
C VAL A 11 -1.32 3.12 7.02
N LEU A 12 -1.42 4.28 7.68
CA LEU A 12 -1.99 5.48 7.07
C LEU A 12 -1.16 5.95 5.87
N PHE A 13 0.17 5.87 5.98
CA PHE A 13 1.08 6.17 4.88
C PHE A 13 0.87 5.20 3.71
N LEU A 14 0.78 3.90 3.97
CA LEU A 14 0.50 2.88 2.95
C LEU A 14 -0.83 3.18 2.22
N GLU A 15 -1.90 3.48 2.96
CA GLU A 15 -3.20 3.78 2.38
C GLU A 15 -3.16 5.01 1.45
N ASP A 16 -2.53 6.09 1.90
CA ASP A 16 -2.37 7.34 1.13
C ASP A 16 -1.59 7.11 -0.17
N GLN A 17 -0.44 6.41 -0.10
CA GLN A 17 0.37 6.11 -1.27
C GLN A 17 -0.36 5.20 -2.27
N LEU A 18 -1.08 4.19 -1.77
CA LEU A 18 -1.94 3.37 -2.61
C LEU A 18 -3.11 4.17 -3.20
N GLY A 19 -3.61 5.20 -2.51
CA GLY A 19 -4.57 6.17 -3.04
C GLY A 19 -4.03 6.91 -4.25
N LYS A 20 -2.85 7.51 -4.12
CA LYS A 20 -2.15 8.22 -5.20
C LYS A 20 -1.85 7.31 -6.39
N LEU A 21 -1.48 6.06 -6.15
CA LEU A 21 -1.26 5.08 -7.22
C LEU A 21 -2.56 4.81 -8.01
N ARG A 22 -3.72 4.69 -7.33
CA ARG A 22 -5.02 4.54 -7.99
C ARG A 22 -5.38 5.76 -8.82
N GLU A 23 -5.20 6.95 -8.26
CA GLU A 23 -5.50 8.22 -8.95
C GLU A 23 -4.64 8.38 -10.20
N GLU A 24 -3.34 8.08 -10.11
CA GLU A 24 -2.45 8.14 -11.26
C GLU A 24 -2.78 7.08 -12.31
N HIS A 25 -3.13 5.86 -11.90
CA HIS A 25 -3.62 4.82 -12.81
C HIS A 25 -4.87 5.28 -13.56
N LEU A 26 -5.86 5.78 -12.83
CA LEU A 26 -7.11 6.33 -13.38
C LEU A 26 -6.85 7.48 -14.37
N ARG A 27 -6.02 8.43 -13.97
CA ARG A 27 -5.64 9.57 -14.82
C ARG A 27 -5.04 9.09 -16.14
N ARG A 28 -4.13 8.11 -16.10
CA ARG A 28 -3.53 7.53 -17.32
C ARG A 28 -4.53 6.80 -18.20
N CYS A 29 -5.47 6.06 -17.61
CA CYS A 29 -6.54 5.40 -18.36
C CYS A 29 -7.45 6.40 -19.10
N ILE A 30 -7.63 7.61 -18.57
CA ILE A 30 -8.47 8.66 -19.17
C ILE A 30 -7.69 9.49 -20.20
N GLU A 31 -6.46 9.89 -19.88
CA GLU A 31 -5.71 10.92 -20.62
C GLU A 31 -4.78 10.37 -21.71
N GLY A 32 -4.49 9.07 -21.74
CA GLY A 32 -3.44 8.54 -22.61
C GLY A 32 -3.50 7.02 -22.84
N PRO A 33 -2.40 6.43 -23.34
CA PRO A 33 -2.32 4.98 -23.49
C PRO A 33 -2.45 4.33 -22.11
N GLN A 34 -3.25 3.25 -22.05
CA GLN A 34 -3.45 2.50 -20.83
C GLN A 34 -2.08 2.10 -20.23
N PRO A 35 -1.93 2.21 -18.89
CA PRO A 35 -0.72 1.73 -18.23
C PRO A 35 -0.52 0.24 -18.54
N ASP A 36 0.75 -0.18 -18.62
CA ASP A 36 1.07 -1.58 -18.83
C ASP A 36 0.63 -2.44 -17.63
N GLU A 37 0.55 -3.76 -17.85
CA GLU A 37 0.11 -4.72 -16.81
C GLU A 37 0.99 -4.67 -15.55
N SER A 38 2.24 -4.20 -15.67
CA SER A 38 3.19 -4.12 -14.56
C SER A 38 3.09 -2.84 -13.72
N PHE A 39 2.48 -1.77 -14.23
CA PHE A 39 2.47 -0.45 -13.58
C PHE A 39 2.01 -0.50 -12.13
N LEU A 40 0.90 -1.20 -11.89
CA LEU A 40 0.33 -1.35 -10.55
C LEU A 40 1.20 -2.24 -9.67
N GLN A 41 1.66 -3.38 -10.18
CA GLN A 41 2.47 -4.30 -9.41
C GLN A 41 3.79 -3.66 -8.96
N THR A 42 4.52 -3.04 -9.89
CA THR A 42 5.77 -2.35 -9.58
C THR A 42 5.52 -1.14 -8.66
N GLY A 43 4.39 -0.45 -8.82
CA GLY A 43 3.96 0.63 -7.93
C GLY A 43 3.72 0.14 -6.49
N GLU A 44 2.95 -0.95 -6.33
CA GLU A 44 2.67 -1.59 -5.03
C GLU A 44 3.97 -2.05 -4.35
N GLU A 45 4.85 -2.74 -5.08
CA GLU A 45 6.14 -3.22 -4.57
C GLU A 45 7.03 -2.06 -4.08
N ARG A 46 7.10 -0.97 -4.85
CA ARG A 46 7.84 0.24 -4.46
C ARG A 46 7.26 0.85 -3.18
N ILE A 47 5.94 1.01 -3.09
CA ILE A 47 5.28 1.61 -1.91
C ILE A 47 5.54 0.76 -0.66
N ILE A 48 5.53 -0.57 -0.77
CA ILE A 48 5.88 -1.46 0.36
C ILE A 48 7.33 -1.22 0.80
N GLN A 49 8.26 -1.08 -0.14
CA GLN A 49 9.65 -0.75 0.19
C GLN A 49 9.78 0.62 0.85
N ASP A 50 9.01 1.62 0.41
CA ASP A 50 8.99 2.94 1.04
C ASP A 50 8.49 2.88 2.49
N VAL A 51 7.45 2.08 2.77
CA VAL A 51 6.98 1.84 4.15
C VAL A 51 8.08 1.20 5.01
N LYS A 52 8.77 0.19 4.49
CA LYS A 52 9.88 -0.46 5.20
C LYS A 52 11.00 0.54 5.51
N ASN A 53 11.42 1.31 4.51
CA ASN A 53 12.52 2.26 4.65
C ASN A 53 12.19 3.41 5.61
N GLU A 54 10.95 3.88 5.65
CA GLU A 54 10.55 5.02 6.48
C GLU A 54 10.26 4.62 7.93
N PHE A 55 9.57 3.50 8.14
CA PHE A 55 9.04 3.12 9.46
C PHE A 55 9.76 1.94 10.10
N TYR A 56 10.46 1.11 9.34
CA TYR A 56 11.07 -0.14 9.83
C TYR A 56 12.57 -0.19 9.63
N ASN A 57 13.22 0.90 10.01
CA ASN A 57 14.68 1.03 9.99
C ASN A 57 15.26 1.07 11.42
N GLU A 58 16.57 0.93 11.50
CA GLU A 58 17.34 1.02 12.75
C GLU A 58 17.00 2.28 13.58
N LYS A 59 16.99 3.47 12.94
CA LYS A 59 16.71 4.73 13.64
C LYS A 59 15.32 4.74 14.28
N MET A 60 14.33 4.16 13.62
CA MET A 60 12.99 4.08 14.16
C MET A 60 12.93 3.07 15.31
N ARG A 61 13.62 1.92 15.19
CA ARG A 61 13.72 0.93 16.27
C ARG A 61 14.37 1.51 17.52
N ASP A 62 15.43 2.29 17.39
CA ASP A 62 16.09 2.96 18.52
C ASP A 62 15.11 3.84 19.32
N VAL A 63 14.11 4.42 18.66
CA VAL A 63 13.09 5.27 19.29
C VAL A 63 11.95 4.43 19.88
N VAL A 64 11.43 3.46 19.14
CA VAL A 64 10.19 2.76 19.54
C VAL A 64 10.43 1.48 20.35
N LYS A 65 11.63 0.91 20.25
CA LYS A 65 12.08 -0.34 20.89
C LYS A 65 13.58 -0.26 21.27
N PRO A 66 14.00 0.70 22.10
CA PRO A 66 15.41 0.92 22.43
C PRO A 66 16.10 -0.32 23.04
N ASP A 67 15.38 -1.10 23.85
CA ASP A 67 15.93 -2.26 24.56
C ASP A 67 16.22 -3.46 23.63
N ASP A 68 15.56 -3.51 22.46
CA ASP A 68 15.66 -4.60 21.48
C ASP A 68 16.32 -4.18 20.16
N ALA A 69 16.71 -2.90 20.03
CA ALA A 69 17.13 -2.32 18.75
C ALA A 69 18.32 -3.04 18.11
N GLN A 70 19.26 -3.53 18.93
CA GLN A 70 20.45 -4.25 18.47
C GLN A 70 20.26 -5.76 18.28
N SER A 71 19.18 -6.35 18.80
CA SER A 71 18.90 -7.78 18.72
C SER A 71 17.89 -8.16 17.64
N LEU A 72 17.25 -7.15 17.02
CA LEU A 72 16.19 -7.31 16.03
C LEU A 72 16.59 -6.68 14.70
N SER A 73 16.51 -7.44 13.60
CA SER A 73 16.71 -6.89 12.26
C SER A 73 15.48 -6.11 11.77
N ASP A 74 15.68 -5.21 10.80
CA ASP A 74 14.64 -4.42 10.12
C ASP A 74 13.52 -5.32 9.57
N GLU A 75 13.91 -6.41 8.91
CA GLU A 75 12.96 -7.36 8.33
C GLU A 75 12.19 -8.11 9.42
N GLU A 76 12.85 -8.58 10.48
CA GLU A 76 12.16 -9.25 11.58
C GLU A 76 11.21 -8.34 12.34
N ASP A 77 11.53 -7.05 12.46
CA ASP A 77 10.66 -6.06 13.10
C ASP A 77 9.39 -5.80 12.27
N TYR A 78 9.55 -5.71 10.95
CA TYR A 78 8.43 -5.63 10.03
C TYR A 78 7.55 -6.88 10.08
N GLU A 79 8.16 -8.07 10.05
CA GLU A 79 7.47 -9.36 9.99
C GLU A 79 6.67 -9.69 11.26
N LYS A 80 7.17 -9.32 12.45
CA LYS A 80 6.56 -9.67 13.75
C LYS A 80 5.32 -8.87 14.11
N ARG A 81 4.98 -7.80 13.39
CA ARG A 81 3.87 -6.92 13.76
C ARG A 81 2.60 -7.28 13.00
N SER A 82 1.46 -7.25 13.70
CA SER A 82 0.10 -7.49 13.17
C SER A 82 -0.27 -6.63 11.95
N GLN A 83 0.57 -5.65 11.62
CA GLN A 83 0.50 -4.82 10.45
C GLN A 83 0.42 -5.60 9.15
N LYS A 84 1.07 -6.77 9.04
CA LYS A 84 0.93 -7.62 7.85
C LYS A 84 -0.52 -7.94 7.49
N LEU A 85 -1.37 -8.22 8.48
CA LEU A 85 -2.79 -8.51 8.22
C LEU A 85 -3.55 -7.25 7.79
N MET A 86 -3.21 -6.10 8.36
CA MET A 86 -3.87 -4.83 8.07
C MET A 86 -3.42 -4.26 6.72
N GLU A 87 -2.13 -4.33 6.41
CA GLU A 87 -1.53 -3.99 5.12
C GLU A 87 -2.01 -4.94 4.01
N ALA A 88 -2.08 -6.25 4.28
CA ALA A 88 -2.69 -7.19 3.35
C ALA A 88 -4.18 -6.88 3.11
N ALA A 89 -4.94 -6.53 4.15
CA ALA A 89 -6.34 -6.14 4.00
C ALA A 89 -6.51 -4.83 3.19
N ILE A 90 -5.60 -3.87 3.36
CA ILE A 90 -5.59 -2.62 2.60
C ILE A 90 -5.20 -2.86 1.15
N LEU A 91 -4.18 -3.69 0.88
CA LEU A 91 -3.81 -4.11 -0.47
C LEU A 91 -4.95 -4.89 -1.15
N MET A 92 -5.61 -5.80 -0.43
CA MET A 92 -6.80 -6.48 -0.93
C MET A 92 -7.93 -5.50 -1.27
N THR A 93 -8.16 -4.50 -0.42
CA THR A 93 -9.16 -3.46 -0.67
C THR A 93 -8.79 -2.62 -1.89
N HIS A 94 -7.51 -2.26 -2.04
CA HIS A 94 -6.99 -1.57 -3.21
C HIS A 94 -7.23 -2.36 -4.50
N LYS A 95 -6.87 -3.65 -4.52
CA LYS A 95 -7.11 -4.55 -5.65
C LYS A 95 -8.59 -4.70 -5.98
N LYS A 96 -9.44 -4.79 -4.96
CA LYS A 96 -10.89 -4.84 -5.13
C LYS A 96 -11.42 -3.54 -5.74
N LEU A 97 -10.96 -2.38 -5.29
CA LEU A 97 -11.36 -1.09 -5.86
C LEU A 97 -10.94 -0.96 -7.33
N LEU A 98 -9.75 -1.42 -7.69
CA LEU A 98 -9.28 -1.46 -9.08
C LEU A 98 -10.06 -2.42 -9.97
N SER A 99 -10.67 -3.47 -9.40
CA SER A 99 -11.54 -4.39 -10.15
C SER A 99 -12.93 -3.82 -10.45
N ILE A 100 -13.31 -2.69 -9.83
CA ILE A 100 -14.58 -2.04 -10.09
C ILE A 100 -14.50 -1.37 -11.47
N PRO A 101 -15.41 -1.72 -12.41
CA PRO A 101 -15.41 -1.11 -13.73
C PRO A 101 -15.62 0.40 -13.65
N TYR A 102 -14.85 1.15 -14.43
CA TYR A 102 -14.94 2.60 -14.45
C TYR A 102 -16.24 3.06 -15.12
N VAL A 103 -16.93 4.02 -14.52
CA VAL A 103 -18.11 4.64 -15.13
C VAL A 103 -17.68 5.32 -16.43
N GLY A 104 -18.24 4.87 -17.57
CA GLY A 104 -17.90 5.39 -18.89
C GLY A 104 -16.87 4.57 -19.67
N ASP A 105 -16.38 3.45 -19.12
CA ASP A 105 -15.53 2.51 -19.86
C ASP A 105 -16.33 1.93 -21.06
N PRO A 106 -15.84 2.05 -22.31
CA PRO A 106 -16.54 1.55 -23.49
C PRO A 106 -16.77 0.03 -23.49
N ASN A 107 -16.02 -0.73 -22.68
CA ASN A 107 -16.20 -2.16 -22.49
C ASN A 107 -17.18 -2.52 -21.36
N TYR A 108 -17.60 -1.55 -20.54
CA TYR A 108 -18.61 -1.77 -19.51
C TYR A 108 -19.99 -1.88 -20.16
N LYS A 109 -20.32 -3.08 -20.63
CA LYS A 109 -21.71 -3.43 -20.93
C LYS A 109 -22.47 -3.38 -19.61
N LYS A 110 -23.37 -2.39 -19.47
CA LYS A 110 -24.43 -2.41 -18.47
C LYS A 110 -25.07 -3.79 -18.52
N HIS A 111 -24.79 -4.64 -17.54
CA HIS A 111 -25.58 -5.84 -17.34
C HIS A 111 -26.95 -5.37 -16.89
N GLY A 112 -27.87 -5.32 -17.85
CA GLY A 112 -29.32 -5.41 -17.72
C GLY A 112 -29.97 -4.63 -16.59
N THR A 113 -30.68 -3.57 -16.95
CA THR A 113 -32.11 -3.52 -16.65
C THR A 113 -32.77 -2.74 -17.78
N ASP A 114 -33.92 -3.28 -18.19
CA ASP A 114 -34.70 -3.01 -19.40
C ASP A 114 -34.99 -1.52 -19.69
#